data_AF-A0A0S8FA40-F1
#
_entry.id   AF-A0A0S8FA40-F1
#
_cell.length_a   1.000
_cell.length_b   1.000
_cell.length_c   1.000
_cell.angle_alpha   90.00
_cell.angle_beta   90.00
_cell.angle_gamma   90.00
#
_symmetry.space_group_name_H-M   'P 1'
#
loop_
_entity.id
_entity.type
_entity.pdbx_description
1 polymer ?
#
loop_
_entity_poly.entity_id
_entity_poly.type
_entity_poly.pdbx_seq_one_letter_code
_entity_poly.pdbx_strand_id
1 'polypeptide(L)'
;MMLLALVYAIVIPSIGKTRVQAAVHNSTQTVISTISLSKAAAVRFGRPAVLHIDAYRDEMWVEVDTTVAGTGAADTLGFFSFAEQLDVNLESNRATLCFDGRGIGVTRAVCPDAGAAIIVSLHGKADTVFVSRVGRVVTR
;
A
#
# COMPACT_ATOMS: atom_id res chain seq x y z
N MET A 1 -28.79 15.92 -36.68
CA MET A 1 -27.90 15.94 -35.50
C MET A 1 -28.66 15.59 -34.21
N MET A 2 -29.25 14.39 -34.14
CA MET A 2 -29.98 13.93 -32.94
C MET A 2 -29.51 12.52 -32.53
N LEU A 3 -29.02 11.73 -33.50
CA LEU A 3 -28.39 10.43 -33.27
C LEU A 3 -27.05 10.50 -32.51
N LEU A 4 -26.25 11.56 -32.64
CA LEU A 4 -24.99 11.69 -31.86
C LEU A 4 -25.24 11.95 -30.36
N ALA A 5 -26.32 12.64 -29.99
CA ALA A 5 -26.62 12.96 -28.60
C ALA A 5 -27.07 11.72 -27.81
N LEU A 6 -27.78 10.79 -28.47
CA LEU A 6 -28.26 9.55 -27.85
C LEU A 6 -27.11 8.58 -27.55
N VAL A 7 -26.09 8.52 -28.42
CA VAL A 7 -24.89 7.68 -28.20
C VAL A 7 -24.04 8.23 -27.05
N TYR A 8 -23.92 9.55 -26.90
CA TYR A 8 -23.19 10.16 -25.78
C TYR A 8 -23.83 9.84 -24.42
N ALA A 9 -25.16 9.77 -24.32
CA ALA A 9 -25.85 9.50 -23.05
C ALA A 9 -25.59 8.10 -22.47
N ILE A 10 -25.22 7.12 -23.30
CA ILE A 10 -25.03 5.72 -22.88
C ILE A 10 -23.57 5.43 -22.49
N VAL A 11 -22.61 6.16 -23.06
CA VAL A 11 -21.17 5.89 -22.84
C VAL A 11 -20.61 6.61 -21.60
N ILE A 12 -21.19 7.75 -21.21
CA ILE A 12 -20.74 8.53 -20.03
C ILE A 12 -20.76 7.75 -18.71
N PRO A 13 -21.82 6.97 -18.35
CA PRO A 13 -21.84 6.29 -17.05
C PRO A 13 -20.88 5.09 -16.94
N SER A 14 -20.45 4.47 -18.06
CA SER A 14 -19.49 3.36 -18.00
C SER A 14 -18.06 3.86 -17.75
N ILE A 15 -17.68 4.99 -18.34
CA ILE A 15 -16.33 5.56 -18.21
C ILE A 15 -16.01 5.91 -16.75
N GLY A 16 -16.96 6.49 -16.02
CA GLY A 16 -16.78 6.82 -14.60
C GLY A 16 -16.52 5.58 -13.73
N LYS A 17 -17.29 4.50 -13.97
CA LYS A 17 -17.12 3.23 -13.23
C LYS A 17 -15.77 2.56 -13.52
N THR A 18 -15.35 2.56 -14.78
CA THR A 18 -14.04 2.01 -15.19
C THR A 18 -12.88 2.81 -14.58
N ARG A 19 -12.99 4.14 -14.51
CA ARG A 19 -11.98 5.00 -13.87
C ARG A 19 -11.83 4.72 -12.38
N VAL A 20 -12.96 4.64 -11.65
CA VAL A 20 -12.94 4.31 -10.21
C VAL A 20 -12.30 2.95 -9.97
N GLN A 21 -12.67 1.94 -10.77
CA GLN A 21 -12.07 0.61 -10.66
C GLN A 21 -10.57 0.62 -10.98
N ALA A 22 -10.14 1.37 -12.00
CA ALA A 22 -8.73 1.52 -12.33
C ALA A 22 -7.94 2.24 -11.22
N ALA A 23 -8.53 3.26 -10.59
CA ALA A 23 -7.91 3.99 -9.48
C ALA A 23 -7.69 3.07 -8.26
N VAL A 24 -8.72 2.33 -7.85
CA VAL A 24 -8.61 1.34 -6.74
C VAL A 24 -7.59 0.26 -7.09
N HIS A 25 -7.59 -0.24 -8.33
CA HIS A 25 -6.64 -1.26 -8.77
C HIS A 25 -5.19 -0.75 -8.77
N ASN A 26 -4.93 0.43 -9.35
CA ASN A 26 -3.59 1.03 -9.36
C ASN A 26 -3.08 1.25 -7.93
N SER A 27 -3.95 1.74 -7.05
CA SER A 27 -3.61 1.97 -5.65
C SER A 27 -3.33 0.67 -4.90
N THR A 28 -4.09 -0.38 -5.19
CA THR A 28 -3.80 -1.72 -4.70
C THR A 28 -2.42 -2.21 -5.16
N GLN A 29 -2.05 -1.96 -6.43
CA GLN A 29 -0.69 -2.25 -6.90
C GLN A 29 0.37 -1.42 -6.17
N THR A 30 0.11 -0.15 -5.87
CA THR A 30 0.99 0.69 -5.04
C THR A 30 1.20 0.04 -3.68
N VAL A 31 0.15 -0.35 -2.95
CA VAL A 31 0.26 -1.06 -1.65
C VAL A 31 1.14 -2.30 -1.77
N ILE A 32 0.88 -3.16 -2.78
CA ILE A 32 1.67 -4.38 -3.01
C ILE A 32 3.14 -4.05 -3.30
N SER A 33 3.39 -3.02 -4.09
CA SER A 33 4.75 -2.57 -4.43
C SER A 33 5.48 -2.04 -3.21
N THR A 34 4.81 -1.29 -2.32
CA THR A 34 5.40 -0.75 -1.10
C THR A 34 5.73 -1.86 -0.10
N ILE A 35 4.86 -2.88 0.01
CA ILE A 35 5.16 -4.09 0.79
C ILE A 35 6.38 -4.81 0.19
N SER A 36 6.42 -4.97 -1.13
CA SER A 36 7.55 -5.61 -1.81
C SER A 36 8.85 -4.82 -1.63
N LEU A 37 8.79 -3.49 -1.66
CA LEU A 37 9.89 -2.58 -1.39
C LEU A 37 10.40 -2.74 0.04
N SER A 38 9.52 -2.79 1.04
CA SER A 38 9.91 -2.99 2.44
C SER A 38 10.65 -4.31 2.66
N LYS A 39 10.17 -5.40 2.02
CA LYS A 39 10.84 -6.71 2.05
C LYS A 39 12.20 -6.66 1.36
N ALA A 40 12.25 -6.05 0.17
CA ALA A 40 13.49 -5.91 -0.59
C ALA A 40 14.52 -5.06 0.15
N ALA A 41 14.09 -3.98 0.80
CA ALA A 41 14.93 -3.14 1.65
C ALA A 41 15.51 -3.95 2.82
N ALA A 42 14.65 -4.70 3.52
CA ALA A 42 15.10 -5.51 4.64
C ALA A 42 16.17 -6.53 4.23
N VAL A 43 15.95 -7.21 3.09
CA VAL A 43 16.91 -8.16 2.51
C VAL A 43 18.19 -7.47 2.06
N ARG A 44 18.08 -6.35 1.34
CA ARG A 44 19.22 -5.59 0.79
C ARG A 44 20.17 -5.13 1.89
N PHE A 45 19.63 -4.59 2.98
CA PHE A 45 20.45 -4.07 4.08
C PHE A 45 20.76 -5.13 5.14
N GLY A 46 20.16 -6.32 5.07
CA GLY A 46 20.28 -7.35 6.12
C GLY A 46 19.76 -6.84 7.47
N ARG A 47 18.89 -5.83 7.45
CA ARG A 47 18.37 -5.10 8.60
C ARG A 47 16.85 -5.14 8.58
N PRO A 48 16.21 -5.00 9.74
CA PRO A 48 14.75 -4.93 9.81
C PRO A 48 14.23 -3.67 9.11
N ALA A 49 13.28 -3.83 8.19
CA ALA A 49 12.55 -2.72 7.62
C ALA A 49 11.17 -2.61 8.27
N VAL A 50 10.70 -1.39 8.46
CA VAL A 50 9.37 -1.06 9.00
C VAL A 50 8.56 -0.41 7.89
N LEU A 51 7.44 -1.02 7.55
CA LEU A 51 6.40 -0.40 6.75
C LEU A 51 5.44 0.31 7.69
N HIS A 52 5.29 1.61 7.52
CA HIS A 52 4.34 2.45 8.22
C HIS A 52 3.10 2.67 7.38
N ILE A 53 1.95 2.66 8.04
CA ILE A 53 0.63 2.81 7.45
C ILE A 53 -0.14 3.80 8.32
N ASP A 54 -0.28 5.03 7.83
CA ASP A 54 -1.08 6.06 8.46
C ASP A 54 -2.42 6.17 7.71
N ALA A 55 -3.41 5.42 8.18
CA ALA A 55 -4.76 5.44 7.64
C ALA A 55 -5.53 6.74 7.94
N TYR A 56 -5.03 7.60 8.85
CA TYR A 56 -5.66 8.90 9.12
C TYR A 56 -5.23 9.95 8.10
N ARG A 57 -3.98 9.85 7.62
CA ARG A 57 -3.41 10.73 6.58
C ARG A 57 -3.42 10.13 5.19
N ASP A 58 -3.90 8.89 5.04
CA ASP A 58 -3.84 8.12 3.82
C ASP A 58 -2.40 7.96 3.29
N GLU A 59 -1.44 7.72 4.18
CA GLU A 59 -0.01 7.66 3.86
C GLU A 59 0.60 6.28 4.15
N MET A 60 1.56 5.86 3.31
CA MET A 60 2.43 4.71 3.57
C MET A 60 3.87 5.06 3.27
N TRP A 61 4.79 4.65 4.16
CA TRP A 61 6.22 4.80 3.92
C TRP A 61 7.02 3.65 4.49
N VAL A 62 8.25 3.50 3.99
CA VAL A 62 9.16 2.42 4.38
C VAL A 62 10.38 3.02 5.06
N GLU A 63 10.66 2.58 6.28
CA GLU A 63 11.87 2.93 7.03
C GLU A 63 12.79 1.71 7.15
N VAL A 64 14.09 1.92 7.00
CA VAL A 64 15.11 0.90 7.28
C VAL A 64 16.40 1.56 7.75
N ASP A 65 17.14 0.88 8.63
CA ASP A 65 18.50 1.28 8.98
C ASP A 65 19.43 0.97 7.80
N THR A 66 19.95 2.02 7.15
CA THR A 66 20.86 1.93 6.00
C THR A 66 22.33 2.01 6.38
N THR A 67 22.65 2.04 7.67
CA THR A 67 24.03 2.25 8.12
C THR A 67 24.94 1.04 7.89
N VAL A 68 26.15 1.34 7.38
CA VAL A 68 27.14 0.32 6.99
C VAL A 68 27.87 -0.27 8.21
N ALA A 69 28.04 0.52 9.28
CA ALA A 69 28.63 0.08 10.54
C ALA A 69 28.07 0.88 11.73
N GLY A 70 27.81 0.20 12.85
CA GLY A 70 27.16 0.76 14.03
C GLY A 70 25.63 0.60 14.03
N THR A 71 24.98 1.32 14.95
CA THR A 71 23.53 1.57 14.93
C THR A 71 23.33 3.01 14.49
N GLY A 72 22.65 3.25 13.38
CA GLY A 72 22.43 4.61 12.91
C GLY A 72 21.06 4.83 12.27
N ALA A 73 20.89 6.03 11.74
CA ALA A 73 19.60 6.62 11.41
C ALA A 73 18.76 5.73 10.48
N ALA A 74 17.49 5.54 10.85
CA ALA A 74 16.51 5.00 9.93
C ALA A 74 16.31 6.00 8.79
N ASP A 75 16.36 5.52 7.56
CA ASP A 75 16.11 6.30 6.36
C ASP A 75 14.79 5.88 5.72
N THR A 76 14.11 6.84 5.09
CA THR A 76 12.84 6.60 4.40
C THR A 76 13.10 6.27 2.93
N LEU A 77 12.80 5.04 2.51
CA LEU A 77 13.07 4.57 1.15
C LEU A 77 11.92 4.78 0.16
N GLY A 78 10.75 5.20 0.64
CA GLY A 78 9.61 5.49 -0.20
C GLY A 78 8.47 6.05 0.63
N PHE A 79 7.69 6.96 0.05
CA PHE A 79 6.55 7.62 0.65
C PHE A 79 5.44 7.72 -0.40
N PHE A 80 4.23 7.34 -0.02
CA PHE A 80 3.06 7.29 -0.88
C PHE A 80 1.87 7.91 -0.15
N SER A 81 1.29 8.96 -0.71
CA SER A 81 0.02 9.53 -0.26
C SER A 81 -1.10 9.08 -1.19
N PHE A 82 -2.04 8.30 -0.67
CA PHE A 82 -3.14 7.72 -1.42
C PHE A 82 -4.23 8.75 -1.72
N ALA A 83 -4.50 9.67 -0.79
CA ALA A 83 -5.43 10.76 -1.03
C ALA A 83 -4.90 11.74 -2.09
N GLU A 84 -3.65 12.20 -1.96
CA GLU A 84 -3.12 13.23 -2.86
C GLU A 84 -2.71 12.68 -4.23
N GLN A 85 -2.11 11.49 -4.30
CA GLN A 85 -1.55 10.96 -5.55
C GLN A 85 -2.53 10.07 -6.32
N LEU A 86 -3.48 9.45 -5.63
CA LEU A 86 -4.31 8.38 -6.19
C LEU A 86 -5.82 8.60 -6.02
N ASP A 87 -6.23 9.63 -5.25
CA ASP A 87 -7.62 9.97 -4.98
C ASP A 87 -8.40 8.77 -4.39
N VAL A 88 -7.77 8.03 -3.48
CA VAL A 88 -8.39 6.89 -2.78
C VAL A 88 -8.14 6.97 -1.27
N ASN A 89 -9.05 6.38 -0.50
CA ASN A 89 -8.92 6.25 0.94
C ASN A 89 -8.18 4.96 1.28
N LEU A 90 -7.37 5.02 2.33
CA LEU A 90 -6.58 3.92 2.87
C LEU A 90 -7.07 3.56 4.27
N GLU A 91 -7.47 2.32 4.47
CA GLU A 91 -7.77 1.78 5.80
C GLU A 91 -6.87 0.60 6.10
N SER A 92 -6.55 0.38 7.37
CA SER A 92 -5.74 -0.77 7.79
C SER A 92 -6.03 -1.15 9.23
N ASN A 93 -5.98 -2.46 9.51
CA ASN A 93 -6.03 -2.97 10.89
C ASN A 93 -4.66 -2.93 11.60
N ARG A 94 -3.64 -2.38 10.94
CA ARG A 94 -2.26 -2.22 11.43
C ARG A 94 -1.71 -0.86 11.05
N ALA A 95 -1.01 -0.22 11.99
CA ALA A 95 -0.25 0.99 11.72
C ALA A 95 1.19 0.70 11.24
N THR A 96 1.72 -0.48 11.57
CA THR A 96 3.09 -0.87 11.21
C THR A 96 3.20 -2.36 10.88
N LEU A 97 4.13 -2.70 10.00
CA LEU A 97 4.56 -4.06 9.70
C LEU A 97 6.08 -4.12 9.65
N CYS A 98 6.69 -5.14 10.25
CA CYS A 98 8.13 -5.32 10.20
C CYS A 98 8.53 -6.54 9.39
N PHE A 99 9.62 -6.40 8.63
CA PHE A 99 10.24 -7.48 7.88
C PHE A 99 11.69 -7.66 8.34
N ASP A 100 12.14 -8.90 8.53
CA ASP A 100 13.53 -9.22 8.86
C ASP A 100 14.44 -9.23 7.62
N GLY A 101 15.74 -9.46 7.81
CA GLY A 101 16.71 -9.54 6.71
C GLY A 101 16.50 -10.69 5.72
N ARG A 102 15.48 -11.53 5.92
CA ARG A 102 15.03 -12.57 4.99
C ARG A 102 13.74 -12.17 4.27
N GLY A 103 13.21 -10.98 4.54
CA GLY A 103 11.94 -10.48 4.02
C GLY A 103 10.72 -11.15 4.64
N ILE A 104 10.86 -11.77 5.82
CA ILE A 104 9.75 -12.44 6.52
C ILE A 104 9.14 -11.48 7.54
N GLY A 105 7.81 -11.48 7.65
CA GLY A 105 7.09 -10.70 8.65
C GLY A 105 7.48 -11.12 10.07
N VAL A 106 7.84 -10.16 10.91
CA VAL A 106 8.26 -10.39 12.30
C VAL A 106 7.59 -9.41 13.26
N THR A 107 7.48 -9.80 14.52
CA THR A 107 6.94 -8.96 15.59
C THR A 107 8.07 -8.31 16.38
N ARG A 108 7.93 -7.03 16.73
CA ARG A 108 8.84 -6.26 17.61
C ARG A 108 8.07 -5.22 18.41
N ALA A 109 8.75 -4.48 19.28
CA ALA A 109 8.12 -3.40 20.05
C ALA A 109 7.40 -2.35 19.18
N VAL A 110 7.94 -2.04 18.00
CA VAL A 110 7.36 -1.06 17.05
C VAL A 110 6.23 -1.65 16.19
N CYS A 111 6.14 -2.99 16.13
CA CYS A 111 5.27 -3.75 15.26
C CYS A 111 4.82 -5.01 16.02
N PRO A 112 3.85 -4.85 16.95
CA PRO A 112 3.51 -5.88 17.93
C PRO A 112 2.91 -7.13 17.28
N ASP A 113 2.30 -6.98 16.10
CA ASP A 113 1.64 -8.04 15.35
C ASP A 113 2.24 -8.19 13.95
N ALA A 114 2.29 -9.43 13.46
CA ALA A 114 2.64 -9.73 12.08
C ALA A 114 1.39 -9.92 11.22
N GLY A 115 1.45 -9.45 9.97
CA GLY A 115 0.35 -9.50 9.01
C GLY A 115 -0.67 -8.37 9.20
N ALA A 116 -1.32 -8.00 8.09
CA ALA A 116 -2.29 -6.90 8.02
C ALA A 116 -3.38 -7.18 6.99
N ALA A 117 -4.49 -6.46 7.13
CA ALA A 117 -5.48 -6.25 6.09
C ALA A 117 -5.49 -4.75 5.79
N ILE A 118 -5.15 -4.40 4.56
CA ILE A 118 -5.11 -3.02 4.06
C ILE A 118 -6.22 -2.91 3.02
N ILE A 119 -7.14 -1.98 3.22
CA ILE A 119 -8.28 -1.77 2.34
C ILE A 119 -8.04 -0.46 1.62
N VAL A 120 -8.22 -0.48 0.30
CA VAL A 120 -8.22 0.73 -0.51
C VAL A 120 -9.61 0.92 -1.07
N SER A 121 -10.17 2.13 -0.92
CA SER A 121 -11.55 2.40 -1.33
C SER A 121 -11.75 3.74 -2.03
N LEU A 122 -12.70 3.76 -2.96
CA LEU A 122 -13.16 4.95 -3.67
C LEU A 122 -14.60 4.77 -4.14
N HIS A 123 -15.48 5.74 -3.81
CA HIS A 123 -16.86 5.83 -4.31
C HIS A 123 -17.64 4.49 -4.29
N GLY A 124 -17.57 3.74 -3.18
CA GLY A 124 -18.30 2.48 -3.00
C GLY A 124 -17.65 1.26 -3.67
N LYS A 125 -16.44 1.40 -4.22
CA LYS A 125 -15.55 0.30 -4.59
C LYS A 125 -14.45 0.18 -3.55
N ALA A 126 -14.12 -1.05 -3.20
CA ALA A 126 -13.00 -1.35 -2.31
C ALA A 126 -12.30 -2.62 -2.79
N ASP A 127 -11.00 -2.68 -2.58
CA ASP A 127 -10.17 -3.88 -2.77
C ASP A 127 -9.33 -4.06 -1.50
N THR A 128 -9.09 -5.31 -1.11
CA THR A 128 -8.39 -5.62 0.14
C THR A 128 -7.10 -6.38 -0.13
N VAL A 129 -5.99 -5.84 0.37
CA VAL A 129 -4.69 -6.46 0.38
C VAL A 129 -4.44 -7.13 1.73
N PHE A 130 -4.37 -8.46 1.71
CA PHE A 130 -4.01 -9.26 2.88
C PHE A 130 -2.52 -9.57 2.88
N VAL A 131 -1.87 -9.19 3.97
CA VAL A 131 -0.49 -9.57 4.28
C VAL A 131 -0.53 -10.66 5.34
N SER A 132 -0.08 -11.86 4.97
CA SER A 132 0.08 -12.95 5.93
C SER A 132 1.21 -12.67 6.94
N ARG A 133 1.26 -13.43 8.03
CA ARG A 133 2.34 -13.33 9.03
C ARG A 133 3.74 -13.52 8.45
N VAL A 134 3.88 -14.30 7.37
CA VAL A 134 5.15 -14.53 6.68
C VAL A 134 5.46 -13.48 5.61
N GLY A 135 4.63 -12.45 5.45
CA GLY A 135 4.83 -11.40 4.45
C GLY A 135 4.42 -11.76 3.03
N ARG A 136 3.63 -12.84 2.84
CA ARG A 136 2.96 -13.13 1.56
C ARG A 136 1.75 -12.21 1.39
N VAL A 137 1.63 -11.63 0.20
CA VAL A 137 0.53 -10.73 -0.18
C VAL A 137 -0.52 -11.49 -0.99
N VAL A 138 -1.80 -11.26 -0.70
CA VAL A 138 -2.96 -11.82 -1.42
C VAL A 138 -4.00 -10.71 -1.57
N THR A 139 -4.53 -10.51 -2.77
CA THR A 139 -5.59 -9.52 -3.06
C THR A 139 -6.96 -10.19 -3.11
N ARG A 140 -8.01 -9.50 -2.67
CA ARG A 140 -9.38 -10.03 -2.72
C ARG A 140 -10.44 -8.95 -2.93
#